data_AF-A0A2K5ZEY6-F1
#
_entry.id   AF-A0A2K5ZEY6-F1
#
_cell.length_a   1.000
_cell.length_b   1.000
_cell.length_c   1.000
_cell.angle_alpha   90.00
_cell.angle_beta   90.00
_cell.angle_gamma   90.00
#
_symmetry.space_group_name_H-M   'P 1'
#
loop_
_entity.id
_entity.type
_entity.pdbx_description
1 polymer ?
#
loop_
_entity_poly.entity_id
_entity_poly.type
_entity_poly.pdbx_seq_one_letter_code
_entity_poly.pdbx_strand_id
1 'polypeptide(L)'
;MGCFECCIKCLGGIPYASLIATILLYAGVALFCGCGHEALSGTVNILQTYFEMARTAGDTLDVFTMIDIFKYVIYGIAAAFFVYGILLMVEGFFTTGAIKDLYGDFKITTCGRCVSAWFIMLTYLFMLAWLGVTAFTSLPVYMYFNLWTICRNTTLVEGANLCLDLRQFGIVTIGEEKKICTVSENFLRMCESTEVHYLMVLSANWAYVKDACRMQKYEDIKSKEEQELHDIHSTRSKERLNAYT
;
A
#
# COMPACT_ATOMS: atom_id res chain seq x y z
N MET A 1 -48.08 12.61 -27.39
CA MET A 1 -47.07 13.62 -26.98
C MET A 1 -46.46 13.37 -25.59
N GLY A 2 -47.10 12.68 -24.63
CA GLY A 2 -46.59 12.58 -23.24
C GLY A 2 -45.40 11.66 -22.93
N CYS A 3 -45.02 10.72 -23.81
CA CYS A 3 -43.92 9.77 -23.52
C CYS A 3 -42.52 10.43 -23.67
N PHE A 4 -42.39 11.35 -24.62
CA PHE A 4 -41.12 12.05 -24.89
C PHE A 4 -40.81 13.09 -23.81
N GLU A 5 -41.82 13.81 -23.30
CA GLU A 5 -41.66 14.73 -22.16
C GLU A 5 -41.36 13.99 -20.86
N CYS A 6 -41.94 12.80 -20.66
CA CYS A 6 -41.60 11.94 -19.53
C CYS A 6 -40.14 11.46 -19.63
N CYS A 7 -39.69 11.08 -20.83
CA CYS A 7 -38.31 10.67 -21.09
C CYS A 7 -37.31 11.82 -20.87
N ILE A 8 -37.62 13.04 -21.33
CA ILE A 8 -36.78 14.23 -21.11
C ILE A 8 -36.71 14.61 -19.62
N LYS A 9 -37.83 14.52 -18.88
CA LYS A 9 -37.83 14.73 -17.42
C LYS A 9 -37.04 13.65 -16.69
N CYS A 10 -37.12 12.39 -17.12
CA CYS A 10 -36.30 11.30 -16.57
C CYS A 10 -34.81 11.49 -16.89
N LEU A 11 -34.45 11.89 -18.11
CA LEU A 11 -33.07 12.21 -18.47
C LEU A 11 -32.55 13.44 -17.71
N GLY A 12 -33.38 14.44 -17.44
CA GLY A 12 -33.02 15.63 -16.68
C GLY A 12 -32.84 15.38 -15.18
N GLY A 13 -33.36 14.26 -14.66
CA GLY A 13 -33.24 13.87 -13.25
C GLY A 13 -32.01 13.02 -12.91
N ILE A 14 -31.19 12.65 -13.89
CA ILE A 14 -29.98 11.85 -13.66
C ILE A 14 -28.84 12.78 -13.21
N PRO A 15 -28.15 12.48 -12.09
CA PRO A 15 -26.97 13.20 -11.64
C PRO A 15 -25.76 12.85 -12.53
N TYR A 16 -25.69 13.39 -13.74
CA TYR A 16 -24.61 13.08 -14.69
C TYR A 16 -23.22 13.30 -14.10
N ALA A 17 -23.04 14.34 -13.28
CA ALA A 17 -21.77 14.61 -12.61
C ALA A 17 -21.37 13.48 -11.66
N SER A 18 -22.29 13.02 -10.79
CA SER A 18 -22.02 11.92 -9.86
C SER A 18 -21.86 10.59 -10.60
N LEU A 19 -22.60 10.36 -11.67
CA LEU A 19 -22.46 9.17 -12.52
C LEU A 19 -21.07 9.11 -13.19
N ILE A 20 -20.61 10.21 -13.80
CA ILE A 20 -19.26 10.30 -14.38
C ILE A 20 -18.20 10.10 -13.29
N ALA A 21 -18.37 10.72 -12.12
CA ALA A 21 -17.44 10.55 -11.00
C ALA A 21 -17.36 9.10 -10.52
N THR A 22 -18.49 8.39 -10.41
CA THR A 22 -18.52 6.97 -10.05
C THR A 22 -17.84 6.10 -11.09
N ILE A 23 -18.04 6.36 -12.39
CA ILE A 23 -17.35 5.65 -13.48
C ILE A 23 -15.83 5.86 -13.39
N LEU A 24 -15.38 7.10 -13.22
CA LEU A 24 -13.96 7.43 -13.09
C LEU A 24 -13.35 6.78 -11.83
N LEU A 25 -14.09 6.77 -10.72
CA LEU A 25 -13.68 6.11 -9.48
C LEU A 25 -13.50 4.61 -9.69
N TYR A 26 -14.46 3.93 -10.32
CA TYR A 26 -14.36 2.50 -10.60
C TYR A 26 -13.28 2.17 -11.61
N ALA A 27 -13.11 2.97 -12.67
CA ALA A 27 -12.03 2.79 -13.64
C ALA A 27 -10.66 2.92 -12.95
N GLY A 28 -10.47 3.94 -12.11
CA GLY A 28 -9.23 4.15 -11.37
C GLY A 28 -8.93 3.02 -10.38
N VAL A 29 -9.92 2.59 -9.60
CA VAL A 29 -9.76 1.49 -8.64
C VAL A 29 -9.48 0.16 -9.37
N ALA A 30 -10.16 -0.12 -10.48
CA ALA A 30 -9.92 -1.31 -11.27
C ALA A 30 -8.52 -1.32 -11.89
N LEU A 31 -8.05 -0.19 -12.42
CA LEU A 31 -6.68 -0.06 -12.92
C LEU A 31 -5.65 -0.24 -11.80
N PHE A 32 -5.83 0.42 -10.66
CA PHE A 32 -4.91 0.27 -9.53
C PHE A 32 -4.86 -1.17 -9.01
N CYS A 33 -6.02 -1.81 -8.86
CA CYS A 33 -6.13 -3.19 -8.41
C CYS A 33 -5.55 -4.18 -9.42
N GLY A 34 -5.84 -4.00 -10.72
CA GLY A 34 -5.32 -4.83 -11.80
C GLY A 34 -3.80 -4.71 -11.93
N CYS A 35 -3.29 -3.49 -12.06
CA CYS A 35 -1.85 -3.25 -12.12
C CYS A 35 -1.15 -3.76 -10.84
N GLY A 36 -1.74 -3.52 -9.66
CA GLY A 36 -1.21 -4.04 -8.39
C GLY A 36 -1.21 -5.57 -8.33
N HIS A 37 -2.24 -6.25 -8.85
CA HIS A 37 -2.28 -7.71 -8.89
C HIS A 37 -1.19 -8.27 -9.79
N GLU A 38 -1.12 -7.78 -11.03
CA GLU A 38 -0.11 -8.21 -12.00
C GLU A 38 1.30 -7.94 -11.47
N ALA A 39 1.51 -6.79 -10.83
CA ALA A 39 2.75 -6.45 -10.19
C ALA A 39 3.20 -7.46 -9.14
N LEU A 40 2.32 -7.72 -8.19
CA LEU A 40 2.63 -8.61 -7.08
C LEU A 40 2.69 -10.07 -7.53
N SER A 41 1.90 -10.48 -8.52
CA SER A 41 1.90 -11.85 -9.05
C SER A 41 3.11 -12.13 -9.94
N GLY A 42 3.44 -11.20 -10.84
CA GLY A 42 4.63 -11.25 -11.69
C GLY A 42 5.91 -11.30 -10.86
N THR A 43 5.99 -10.50 -9.79
CA THR A 43 7.15 -10.52 -8.89
C THR A 43 7.33 -11.89 -8.22
N VAL A 44 6.26 -12.54 -7.77
CA VAL A 44 6.32 -13.90 -7.18
C VAL A 44 6.86 -14.90 -8.20
N ASN A 45 6.34 -14.84 -9.43
CA ASN A 45 6.80 -15.73 -10.50
C ASN A 45 8.29 -15.54 -10.80
N ILE A 46 8.76 -14.28 -10.84
CA ILE A 46 10.18 -13.96 -11.07
C ILE A 46 11.05 -14.45 -9.90
N LEU A 47 10.62 -14.20 -8.66
CA LEU A 47 11.37 -14.57 -7.47
C LEU A 47 11.51 -16.09 -7.32
N GLN A 48 10.45 -16.84 -7.63
CA GLN A 48 10.49 -18.30 -7.59
C GLN A 48 11.29 -18.90 -8.76
N THR A 49 11.13 -18.36 -9.96
CA THR A 49 11.69 -18.97 -11.19
C THR A 49 13.17 -18.62 -11.40
N TYR A 50 13.58 -17.38 -11.14
CA TYR A 50 14.95 -16.92 -11.46
C TYR A 50 15.87 -16.86 -10.25
N PHE A 51 15.32 -16.69 -9.05
CA PHE A 51 16.12 -16.56 -7.83
C PHE A 51 16.14 -17.84 -7.00
N GLU A 52 15.48 -18.91 -7.45
CA GLU A 52 15.33 -20.18 -6.73
C GLU A 52 14.92 -19.96 -5.26
N MET A 53 14.17 -18.88 -5.00
CA MET A 53 13.66 -18.58 -3.68
C MET A 53 12.49 -19.52 -3.42
N ALA A 54 12.78 -20.67 -2.82
CA ALA A 54 11.76 -21.57 -2.32
C ALA A 54 11.00 -20.89 -1.17
N ARG A 55 9.68 -21.13 -1.07
CA ARG A 55 8.89 -20.81 0.13
C ARG A 55 9.39 -21.69 1.27
N THR A 56 10.49 -21.33 1.90
CA THR A 56 11.06 -22.10 3.00
C THR A 56 10.27 -21.76 4.27
N ALA A 57 9.32 -22.63 4.60
CA ALA A 57 8.55 -22.58 5.84
C ALA A 57 9.48 -22.84 7.04
N GLY A 58 10.23 -21.85 7.49
CA GLY A 58 11.23 -22.08 8.54
C GLY A 58 11.70 -20.85 9.31
N ASP A 59 11.69 -19.65 8.72
CA ASP A 59 12.13 -18.47 9.45
C ASP A 59 11.16 -17.31 9.31
N THR A 60 10.94 -16.64 10.43
CA THR A 60 9.96 -15.57 10.55
C THR A 60 10.24 -14.45 9.54
N LEU A 61 9.28 -14.26 8.61
CA LEU A 61 9.08 -13.07 7.79
C LEU A 61 9.69 -13.09 6.36
N ASP A 62 9.23 -14.02 5.52
CA ASP A 62 9.53 -14.03 4.09
C ASP A 62 8.78 -12.96 3.29
N VAL A 63 9.47 -12.39 2.30
CA VAL A 63 8.96 -11.46 1.28
C VAL A 63 7.65 -11.95 0.64
N PHE A 64 7.47 -13.27 0.50
CA PHE A 64 6.24 -13.87 -0.05
C PHE A 64 5.00 -13.58 0.81
N THR A 65 5.09 -13.67 2.13
CA THR A 65 3.97 -13.38 3.04
C THR A 65 3.58 -11.91 2.96
N MET A 66 4.57 -11.02 2.81
CA MET A 66 4.35 -9.59 2.62
C MET A 66 3.58 -9.32 1.33
N ILE A 67 3.97 -9.96 0.23
CA ILE A 67 3.26 -9.86 -1.06
C ILE A 67 1.79 -10.30 -0.90
N ASP A 68 1.54 -11.43 -0.23
CA ASP A 68 0.17 -11.90 -0.04
C ASP A 68 -0.66 -10.93 0.81
N ILE A 69 -0.10 -10.37 1.89
CA ILE A 69 -0.77 -9.33 2.69
C ILE A 69 -1.16 -8.13 1.83
N PHE A 70 -0.25 -7.62 1.00
CA PHE A 70 -0.54 -6.49 0.13
C PHE A 70 -1.62 -6.79 -0.91
N LYS A 71 -1.65 -8.01 -1.49
CA LYS A 71 -2.74 -8.43 -2.39
C LYS A 71 -4.10 -8.37 -1.67
N TYR A 72 -4.20 -8.89 -0.46
CA TYR A 72 -5.44 -8.83 0.32
C TYR A 72 -5.86 -7.41 0.65
N VAL A 73 -4.92 -6.52 0.98
CA VAL A 73 -5.21 -5.11 1.24
C VAL A 73 -5.75 -4.41 0.00
N ILE A 74 -5.13 -4.63 -1.18
CA ILE A 74 -5.58 -4.03 -2.45
C ILE A 74 -7.00 -4.48 -2.80
N TYR A 75 -7.33 -5.76 -2.62
CA TYR A 75 -8.70 -6.26 -2.84
C TYR A 75 -9.71 -5.71 -1.83
N GLY A 76 -9.32 -5.59 -0.56
CA GLY A 76 -10.16 -4.99 0.48
C GLY A 76 -10.49 -3.53 0.17
N ILE A 77 -9.49 -2.76 -0.27
CA ILE A 77 -9.66 -1.37 -0.71
C ILE A 77 -10.62 -1.30 -1.91
N ALA A 78 -10.42 -2.17 -2.91
CA ALA A 78 -11.29 -2.20 -4.09
C ALA A 78 -12.77 -2.44 -3.73
N ALA A 79 -13.03 -3.41 -2.85
CA ALA A 79 -14.38 -3.68 -2.37
C ALA A 79 -14.99 -2.51 -1.59
N ALA A 80 -14.21 -1.85 -0.72
CA ALA A 80 -14.67 -0.70 0.04
C ALA A 80 -15.03 0.49 -0.86
N PHE A 81 -14.18 0.81 -1.84
CA PHE A 81 -14.44 1.89 -2.81
C PHE A 81 -15.62 1.58 -3.74
N PHE A 82 -15.85 0.30 -4.06
CA PHE A 82 -17.03 -0.11 -4.80
C PHE A 82 -18.32 0.27 -4.07
N VAL A 83 -18.45 -0.13 -2.80
CA VAL A 83 -19.59 0.22 -1.94
C VAL A 83 -19.70 1.73 -1.77
N TYR A 84 -18.58 2.42 -1.55
CA TYR A 84 -18.56 3.87 -1.42
C TYR A 84 -19.07 4.59 -2.68
N GLY A 85 -18.68 4.13 -3.87
CA GLY A 85 -19.17 4.68 -5.14
C GLY A 85 -20.68 4.52 -5.33
N ILE A 86 -21.27 3.42 -4.84
CA ILE A 86 -22.73 3.23 -4.85
C ILE A 86 -23.39 4.24 -3.92
N LEU A 87 -22.86 4.43 -2.70
CA LEU A 87 -23.39 5.40 -1.73
C LEU A 87 -23.38 6.82 -2.29
N LEU A 88 -22.28 7.24 -2.94
CA LEU A 88 -22.17 8.54 -3.59
C LEU A 88 -23.13 8.69 -4.78
N MET A 89 -23.34 7.62 -5.55
CA MET A 89 -24.29 7.63 -6.66
C MET A 89 -25.72 7.80 -6.17
N VAL A 90 -26.12 7.06 -5.11
CA VAL A 90 -27.43 7.16 -4.45
C VAL A 90 -27.65 8.57 -3.89
N GLU A 91 -26.64 9.15 -3.23
CA GLU A 91 -26.71 10.53 -2.75
C GLU A 91 -26.88 11.53 -3.90
N GLY A 92 -26.17 11.35 -5.02
CA GLY A 92 -26.31 12.20 -6.22
C GLY A 92 -27.75 12.22 -6.74
N PHE A 93 -28.44 11.08 -6.74
CA PHE A 93 -29.85 11.01 -7.12
C PHE A 93 -30.73 11.79 -6.14
N PHE A 94 -30.51 11.64 -4.84
CA PHE A 94 -31.27 12.37 -3.81
C PHE A 94 -31.00 13.89 -3.81
N THR A 95 -29.82 14.33 -4.22
CA THR A 95 -29.48 15.76 -4.31
C THR A 95 -30.08 16.43 -5.56
N THR A 96 -30.29 15.66 -6.63
CA THR A 96 -30.80 16.18 -7.91
C THR A 96 -32.24 16.68 -7.76
N GLY A 97 -32.49 17.93 -8.20
CA GLY A 97 -33.74 18.66 -7.96
C GLY A 97 -35.02 17.99 -8.50
N ALA A 98 -34.90 17.03 -9.41
CA ALA A 98 -36.05 16.30 -9.96
C ALA A 98 -36.82 15.46 -8.92
N ILE A 99 -36.15 14.99 -7.84
CA ILE A 99 -36.82 14.25 -6.76
C ILE A 99 -37.40 15.21 -5.70
N LYS A 100 -36.79 16.39 -5.50
CA LYS A 100 -37.31 17.44 -4.61
C LYS A 100 -38.68 17.96 -5.06
N ASP A 101 -38.93 18.01 -6.37
CA ASP A 101 -40.21 18.43 -6.94
C ASP A 101 -41.31 17.36 -6.81
N LEU A 102 -40.95 16.08 -6.76
CA LEU A 102 -41.87 14.93 -6.68
C LEU A 102 -42.31 14.58 -5.25
N TYR A 103 -41.44 14.81 -4.26
CA TYR A 103 -41.74 14.51 -2.84
C TYR A 103 -42.25 15.72 -2.05
N GLY A 104 -42.47 16.85 -2.73
CA GLY A 104 -42.75 18.15 -2.12
C GLY A 104 -41.56 18.64 -1.28
N ASP A 105 -41.66 19.86 -0.74
CA ASP A 105 -40.85 20.33 0.39
C ASP A 105 -41.14 19.44 1.62
N PHE A 106 -40.77 18.16 1.55
CA PHE A 106 -40.44 17.41 2.72
C PHE A 106 -39.40 18.28 3.41
N LYS A 107 -39.67 18.70 4.64
CA LYS A 107 -38.65 19.25 5.54
C LYS A 107 -37.53 18.21 5.57
N ILE A 108 -36.58 18.27 4.63
CA ILE A 108 -35.40 17.42 4.59
C ILE A 108 -34.59 17.94 5.76
N THR A 109 -34.85 17.26 6.86
CA THR A 109 -34.35 17.42 8.19
C THR A 109 -32.86 17.73 8.15
N THR A 110 -32.40 18.59 9.06
CA THR A 110 -30.99 18.95 9.28
C THR A 110 -30.01 17.76 9.13
N CYS A 111 -30.48 16.54 9.44
CA CYS A 111 -29.78 15.27 9.23
C CYS A 111 -29.29 15.03 7.79
N GLY A 112 -30.11 15.26 6.75
CA GLY A 112 -29.72 15.00 5.36
C GLY A 112 -28.58 15.91 4.88
N ARG A 113 -28.56 17.17 5.34
CA ARG A 113 -27.47 18.12 5.06
C ARG A 113 -26.18 17.73 5.79
N CYS A 114 -26.28 17.24 7.02
CA CYS A 114 -25.12 16.74 7.76
C CYS A 114 -24.54 15.48 7.11
N VAL A 115 -25.38 14.55 6.66
CA VAL A 115 -24.95 13.33 5.96
C VAL A 115 -24.24 13.67 4.66
N SER A 116 -24.81 14.56 3.84
CA SER A 116 -24.16 15.03 2.60
C SER A 116 -22.82 15.73 2.86
N ALA A 117 -22.77 16.61 3.87
CA ALA A 117 -21.53 17.26 4.27
C ALA A 117 -20.46 16.25 4.72
N TRP A 118 -20.87 15.17 5.39
CA TRP A 118 -19.98 14.10 5.83
C TRP A 118 -19.41 13.30 4.65
N PHE A 119 -20.25 12.94 3.67
CA PHE A 119 -19.79 12.29 2.44
C PHE A 119 -18.81 13.15 1.63
N ILE A 120 -19.06 14.46 1.54
CA ILE A 120 -18.15 15.42 0.90
C ILE A 120 -16.81 15.46 1.64
N MET A 121 -16.83 15.61 2.97
CA MET A 121 -15.60 15.64 3.79
C MET A 121 -14.78 14.37 3.60
N LEU A 122 -15.44 13.21 3.60
CA LEU A 122 -14.82 11.91 3.41
C LEU A 122 -14.23 11.73 2.00
N THR A 123 -14.89 12.28 0.96
CA THR A 123 -14.36 12.30 -0.42
C THR A 123 -13.03 13.07 -0.49
N TYR A 124 -12.95 14.23 0.16
CA TYR A 124 -11.72 15.03 0.20
C TYR A 124 -10.58 14.31 0.95
N LEU A 125 -10.90 13.61 2.04
CA LEU A 125 -9.90 12.80 2.75
C LEU A 125 -9.34 11.69 1.86
N PHE A 126 -10.20 10.98 1.14
CA PHE A 126 -9.76 9.96 0.20
C PHE A 126 -8.95 10.54 -0.96
N MET A 127 -9.33 11.71 -1.48
CA MET A 127 -8.53 12.40 -2.51
C MET A 127 -7.12 12.68 -2.02
N LEU A 128 -6.95 13.18 -0.78
CA LEU A 128 -5.63 13.42 -0.19
C LEU A 128 -4.86 12.12 0.04
N ALA A 129 -5.52 11.06 0.52
CA ALA A 129 -4.90 9.75 0.69
C ALA A 129 -4.39 9.19 -0.64
N TRP A 130 -5.20 9.27 -1.70
CA TRP A 130 -4.82 8.83 -3.05
C TRP A 130 -3.69 9.66 -3.65
N LEU A 131 -3.65 10.97 -3.42
CA LEU A 131 -2.50 11.79 -3.78
C LEU A 131 -1.22 11.29 -3.11
N GLY A 132 -1.28 10.95 -1.82
CA GLY A 132 -0.17 10.34 -1.09
C GLY A 132 0.28 9.01 -1.72
N VAL A 133 -0.66 8.13 -2.05
CA VAL A 133 -0.37 6.85 -2.72
C VAL A 133 0.31 7.08 -4.06
N THR A 134 -0.23 7.97 -4.92
CA THR A 134 0.37 8.26 -6.23
C THR A 134 1.78 8.85 -6.12
N ALA A 135 2.01 9.76 -5.16
CA ALA A 135 3.32 10.30 -4.88
C ALA A 135 4.30 9.19 -4.44
N PHE A 136 3.88 8.28 -3.57
CA PHE A 136 4.73 7.17 -3.14
C PHE A 136 5.01 6.18 -4.29
N THR A 137 4.04 5.89 -5.15
CA THR A 137 4.22 5.02 -6.33
C THR A 137 5.15 5.61 -7.40
N SER A 138 5.42 6.92 -7.37
CA SER A 138 6.39 7.53 -8.29
C SER A 138 7.83 7.09 -8.03
N LEU A 139 8.16 6.64 -6.81
CA LEU A 139 9.50 6.18 -6.43
C LEU A 139 9.93 4.91 -7.19
N PRO A 140 9.12 3.83 -7.24
CA PRO A 140 9.37 2.67 -8.10
C PRO A 140 9.57 3.03 -9.57
N VAL A 141 8.76 3.96 -10.10
CA VAL A 141 8.85 4.40 -11.50
C VAL A 141 10.16 5.14 -11.75
N TYR A 142 10.56 6.01 -10.82
CA TYR A 142 11.87 6.68 -10.88
C TYR A 142 13.02 5.67 -10.84
N MET A 143 12.97 4.68 -9.93
CA MET A 143 13.98 3.62 -9.87
C MET A 143 14.04 2.80 -11.15
N TYR A 144 12.90 2.46 -11.74
CA TYR A 144 12.83 1.80 -13.03
C TYR A 144 13.56 2.59 -14.12
N PHE A 145 13.30 3.90 -14.26
CA PHE A 145 13.98 4.72 -15.27
C PHE A 145 15.50 4.81 -15.03
N ASN A 146 15.94 4.89 -13.78
CA ASN A 146 17.36 4.91 -13.44
C ASN A 146 18.02 3.58 -13.78
N LEU A 147 17.40 2.45 -13.41
CA LEU A 147 17.93 1.12 -13.68
C LEU A 147 17.92 0.79 -15.17
N TRP A 148 16.83 1.10 -15.87
CA TRP A 148 16.74 1.00 -17.33
C TRP A 148 17.88 1.76 -18.03
N THR A 149 18.16 2.98 -17.57
CA THR A 149 19.26 3.80 -18.11
C THR A 149 20.63 3.16 -17.83
N ILE A 150 20.84 2.64 -16.61
CA ILE A 150 22.07 1.91 -16.25
C ILE A 150 22.24 0.67 -17.13
N CYS A 151 21.20 -0.15 -17.30
CA CYS A 151 21.28 -1.37 -18.10
C CYS A 151 21.56 -1.09 -19.57
N ARG A 152 20.95 -0.04 -20.13
CA ARG A 152 21.26 0.36 -21.51
C ARG A 152 22.71 0.82 -21.65
N ASN A 153 23.24 1.52 -20.64
CA ASN A 153 24.61 2.03 -20.68
C ASN A 153 25.66 0.94 -20.43
N THR A 154 25.37 -0.05 -19.55
CA THR A 154 26.26 -1.20 -19.32
C THR A 154 26.28 -2.17 -20.49
N THR A 155 25.21 -2.29 -21.27
CA THR A 155 25.24 -3.07 -22.54
C THR A 155 26.17 -2.49 -23.61
N LEU A 156 26.54 -1.20 -23.51
CA LEU A 156 27.45 -0.53 -24.45
C LEU A 156 28.92 -0.52 -23.99
N VAL A 157 29.17 -0.81 -22.71
CA VAL A 157 30.52 -0.90 -22.14
C VAL A 157 30.74 -2.36 -21.74
N GLU A 158 31.20 -3.18 -22.69
CA GLU A 158 31.67 -4.54 -22.43
C GLU A 158 32.68 -4.54 -21.27
N GLY A 159 32.29 -5.02 -20.08
CA GLY A 159 33.26 -5.47 -19.07
C GLY A 159 33.29 -4.78 -17.71
N ALA A 160 32.34 -3.91 -17.34
CA ALA A 160 32.18 -3.60 -15.92
C ALA A 160 31.40 -4.74 -15.24
N ASN A 161 32.11 -5.65 -14.55
CA ASN A 161 31.53 -6.69 -13.67
C ASN A 161 30.79 -6.03 -12.49
N LEU A 162 29.67 -5.36 -12.77
CA LEU A 162 28.82 -4.78 -11.75
C LEU A 162 27.91 -5.90 -11.23
N CYS A 163 28.17 -6.33 -10.00
CA CYS A 163 27.35 -7.30 -9.30
C CYS A 163 26.48 -6.59 -8.28
N LEU A 164 25.16 -6.68 -8.47
CA LEU A 164 24.15 -6.10 -7.62
C LEU A 164 23.79 -7.11 -6.53
N ASP A 165 24.02 -6.74 -5.28
CA ASP A 165 23.75 -7.58 -4.11
C ASP A 165 22.33 -7.30 -3.59
N LEU A 166 21.44 -8.29 -3.69
CA LEU A 166 20.05 -8.16 -3.25
C LEU A 166 19.91 -8.01 -1.72
N ARG A 167 20.98 -8.26 -0.95
CA ARG A 167 21.00 -8.07 0.50
C ARG A 167 20.78 -6.62 0.90
N GLN A 168 21.24 -5.67 0.09
CA GLN A 168 21.05 -4.23 0.35
C GLN A 168 19.56 -3.82 0.31
N PHE A 169 18.73 -4.61 -0.37
CA PHE A 169 17.29 -4.38 -0.50
C PHE A 169 16.46 -5.18 0.51
N GLY A 170 17.09 -5.97 1.40
CA GLY A 170 16.40 -6.74 2.44
C GLY A 170 15.55 -7.91 1.90
N ILE A 171 15.74 -8.31 0.64
CA ILE A 171 14.99 -9.41 0.00
C ILE A 171 15.54 -10.79 0.41
N VAL A 172 16.79 -10.87 0.87
CA VAL A 172 17.48 -12.12 1.23
C VAL A 172 17.99 -12.06 2.66
N THR A 173 17.93 -13.17 3.39
CA THR A 173 18.56 -13.30 4.71
C THR A 173 20.08 -13.20 4.61
N ILE A 174 20.74 -12.79 5.70
CA ILE A 174 22.19 -12.50 5.79
C ILE A 174 23.10 -13.70 5.44
N GLY A 175 22.54 -14.89 5.24
CA GLY A 175 23.27 -16.16 5.08
C GLY A 175 23.47 -16.68 3.65
N GLU A 176 22.77 -16.18 2.62
CA GLU A 176 22.94 -16.65 1.24
C GLU A 176 23.56 -15.56 0.33
N GLU A 177 24.73 -15.83 -0.25
CA GLU A 177 25.35 -14.93 -1.23
C GLU A 177 24.62 -15.01 -2.59
N LYS A 178 23.51 -14.27 -2.75
CA LYS A 178 22.85 -14.09 -4.05
C LYS A 178 23.25 -12.75 -4.66
N LYS A 179 24.43 -12.71 -5.29
CA LYS A 179 24.93 -11.56 -6.06
C LYS A 179 24.53 -11.73 -7.53
N ILE A 180 23.83 -10.77 -8.13
CA ILE A 180 23.49 -10.79 -9.56
C ILE A 180 24.51 -9.97 -10.33
N CYS A 181 25.33 -10.61 -11.14
CA CYS A 181 26.27 -9.91 -12.00
C CYS A 181 25.66 -9.58 -13.37
N THR A 182 26.09 -8.46 -13.94
CA THR A 182 25.67 -7.84 -15.22
C THR A 182 25.66 -8.79 -16.43
N VAL A 183 26.39 -9.91 -16.36
CA VAL A 183 26.52 -10.91 -17.44
C VAL A 183 25.45 -12.01 -17.36
N SER A 184 24.61 -12.03 -16.32
CA SER A 184 23.55 -13.03 -16.14
C SER A 184 22.25 -12.59 -16.81
N GLU A 185 21.54 -13.51 -17.49
CA GLU A 185 20.18 -13.28 -18.03
C GLU A 185 19.19 -12.78 -16.96
N ASN A 186 19.43 -13.15 -15.70
CA ASN A 186 18.63 -12.73 -14.55
C ASN A 186 18.74 -11.22 -14.28
N PHE A 187 19.89 -10.60 -14.58
CA PHE A 187 20.09 -9.16 -14.48
C PHE A 187 19.31 -8.40 -15.55
N LEU A 188 19.32 -8.91 -16.79
CA LEU A 188 18.60 -8.31 -17.91
C LEU A 188 17.08 -8.32 -17.67
N ARG A 189 16.53 -9.46 -17.21
CA ARG A 189 15.09 -9.57 -16.89
C ARG A 189 14.68 -8.74 -15.67
N MET A 190 15.55 -8.60 -14.66
CA MET A 190 15.30 -7.68 -13.55
C MET A 190 15.23 -6.23 -14.02
N CYS A 191 15.99 -5.86 -15.05
CA CYS A 191 16.03 -4.50 -15.55
C CYS A 191 14.84 -4.10 -16.42
N GLU A 192 14.18 -5.10 -17.03
CA GLU A 192 12.94 -4.91 -17.77
C GLU A 192 11.71 -4.92 -16.84
N SER A 193 11.83 -5.52 -15.65
CA SER A 193 10.69 -5.75 -14.76
C SER A 193 10.50 -4.63 -13.73
N THR A 194 9.56 -3.72 -14.01
CA THR A 194 9.04 -2.71 -13.05
C THR A 194 8.60 -3.30 -11.72
N GLU A 195 8.10 -4.53 -11.74
CA GLU A 195 7.47 -5.18 -10.59
C GLU A 195 8.46 -5.48 -9.46
N VAL A 196 9.70 -5.82 -9.81
CA VAL A 196 10.74 -6.11 -8.83
C VAL A 196 11.19 -4.84 -8.12
N HIS A 197 11.17 -3.69 -8.79
CA HIS A 197 11.55 -2.40 -8.19
C HIS A 197 10.55 -1.94 -7.13
N TYR A 198 9.26 -2.18 -7.35
CA TYR A 198 8.23 -1.90 -6.36
C TYR A 198 8.47 -2.69 -5.08
N LEU A 199 8.77 -3.99 -5.23
CA LEU A 199 9.08 -4.86 -4.11
C LEU A 199 10.37 -4.43 -3.39
N MET A 200 11.43 -4.07 -4.10
CA MET A 200 12.70 -3.62 -3.52
C MET A 200 12.54 -2.39 -2.61
N VAL A 201 11.72 -1.42 -3.01
CA VAL A 201 11.43 -0.25 -2.19
C VAL A 201 10.61 -0.62 -0.96
N LEU A 202 9.62 -1.51 -1.12
CA LEU A 202 8.82 -2.01 -0.01
C LEU A 202 9.64 -2.83 0.99
N SER A 203 10.50 -3.72 0.52
CA SER A 203 11.36 -4.54 1.37
C SER A 203 12.39 -3.69 2.10
N ALA A 204 12.92 -2.63 1.48
CA ALA A 204 13.79 -1.67 2.15
C ALA A 204 13.06 -0.89 3.25
N ASN A 205 11.85 -0.38 2.98
CA ASN A 205 11.04 0.30 4.00
C ASN A 205 10.64 -0.64 5.13
N TRP A 206 10.31 -1.89 4.80
CA TRP A 206 9.95 -2.91 5.78
C TRP A 206 11.15 -3.36 6.62
N ALA A 207 12.32 -3.54 6.01
CA ALA A 207 13.56 -3.81 6.73
C ALA A 207 13.87 -2.68 7.72
N TYR A 208 13.74 -1.42 7.28
CA TYR A 208 13.88 -0.26 8.15
C TYR A 208 12.90 -0.28 9.34
N VAL A 209 11.61 -0.55 9.08
CA VAL A 209 10.59 -0.65 10.15
C VAL A 209 10.87 -1.82 11.09
N LYS A 210 11.28 -2.97 10.55
CA LYS A 210 11.65 -4.16 11.34
C LYS A 210 12.85 -3.89 12.23
N ASP A 211 13.87 -3.23 11.70
CA ASP A 211 15.07 -2.86 12.45
C ASP A 211 14.74 -1.83 13.53
N ALA A 212 13.91 -0.83 13.24
CA ALA A 212 13.40 0.11 14.24
C ALA A 212 12.62 -0.60 15.37
N CYS A 213 11.73 -1.55 15.02
CA CYS A 213 10.98 -2.34 16.01
C CYS A 213 11.91 -3.24 16.85
N ARG A 214 12.93 -3.85 16.23
CA ARG A 214 13.92 -4.67 16.93
C ARG A 214 14.74 -3.84 17.92
N MET A 215 15.14 -2.63 17.51
CA MET A 215 15.83 -1.68 18.40
C MET A 215 14.96 -1.29 19.59
N GLN A 216 13.68 -0.98 19.35
CA GLN A 216 12.74 -0.65 20.42
C GLN A 216 12.57 -1.81 21.42
N LYS A 217 12.45 -3.05 20.91
CA LYS A 217 12.38 -4.24 21.77
C LYS A 217 13.66 -4.47 22.58
N TYR A 218 14.83 -4.13 22.04
CA TYR A 218 16.11 -4.20 22.75
C TYR A 218 16.18 -3.15 23.86
N GLU A 219 15.73 -1.92 23.62
CA GLU A 219 15.62 -0.88 24.66
C GLU A 219 14.62 -1.24 25.76
N ASP A 220 13.48 -1.84 25.41
CA ASP A 220 12.50 -2.36 26.39
C ASP A 220 13.09 -3.46 27.27
N ILE A 221 13.84 -4.41 26.68
CA ILE A 221 14.50 -5.47 27.45
C ILE A 221 15.58 -4.86 28.36
N LYS A 222 16.42 -3.98 27.82
CA LYS A 222 17.48 -3.32 28.59
C LYS A 222 16.92 -2.50 29.75
N SER A 223 15.84 -1.74 29.54
CA SER A 223 15.22 -0.93 30.60
C SER A 223 14.61 -1.80 31.71
N LYS A 224 14.02 -2.96 31.36
CA LYS A 224 13.57 -3.94 32.35
C LYS A 224 14.74 -4.53 33.15
N GLU A 225 15.83 -4.92 32.49
CA GLU A 225 17.02 -5.46 33.17
C GLU A 225 17.67 -4.42 34.12
N GLU A 226 17.77 -3.15 33.70
CA GLU A 226 18.27 -2.07 34.56
C GLU A 226 17.35 -1.83 35.77
N GLN A 227 16.03 -1.94 35.59
CA GLN A 227 15.06 -1.77 36.66
C GLN A 227 15.10 -2.94 37.67
N GLU A 228 15.20 -4.18 37.21
CA GLU A 228 15.36 -5.34 38.11
C GLU A 228 16.68 -5.27 38.91
N LEU A 229 17.77 -4.83 38.27
CA LEU A 229 19.05 -4.64 38.95
C LEU A 229 18.96 -3.58 40.06
N HIS A 230 18.23 -2.48 39.80
CA HIS A 230 18.02 -1.42 40.78
C HIS A 230 17.17 -1.89 41.98
N ASP A 231 16.11 -2.68 41.73
CA ASP A 231 15.26 -3.26 42.78
C ASP A 231 16.01 -4.28 43.64
N ILE A 232 16.84 -5.14 43.04
CA ILE A 232 17.70 -6.08 43.79
C ILE A 232 18.68 -5.31 44.68
N HIS A 233 19.29 -4.24 44.18
CA HIS A 233 20.25 -3.46 44.96
C HIS A 233 19.58 -2.71 46.12
N SER A 234 18.37 -2.16 45.90
CA SER A 234 17.54 -1.52 46.93
C SER A 234 17.10 -2.51 48.02
N THR A 235 16.68 -3.71 47.63
CA THR A 235 16.25 -4.76 48.58
C THR A 235 17.42 -5.22 49.44
N ARG A 236 18.58 -5.47 48.82
CA ARG A 236 19.80 -5.89 49.51
C ARG A 236 20.32 -4.82 50.49
N SER A 237 20.17 -3.54 50.15
CA SER A 237 20.58 -2.45 51.05
C SER A 237 19.60 -2.27 52.22
N LYS A 238 18.29 -2.50 52.03
CA LYS A 238 17.32 -2.56 53.14
C LYS A 238 17.57 -3.72 54.09
N GLU A 239 17.85 -4.92 53.57
CA GLU A 239 18.19 -6.08 54.41
C GLU A 239 19.46 -5.86 55.24
N ARG A 240 20.49 -5.24 54.66
CA ARG A 240 21.72 -4.85 55.37
C ARG A 240 21.45 -3.87 56.52
N LEU A 241 20.52 -2.94 56.35
CA LEU A 241 20.16 -1.97 57.39
C LEU A 241 19.41 -2.64 58.55
N ASN A 242 18.50 -3.55 58.23
CA ASN A 242 17.68 -4.25 59.23
C ASN A 242 18.48 -5.28 60.04
N ALA A 243 19.61 -5.77 59.54
CA ALA A 243 20.47 -6.71 60.26
C ALA A 243 21.33 -6.06 61.38
N TYR A 244 21.36 -4.73 61.46
CA TYR A 244 22.11 -3.96 62.46
C TYR A 244 21.23 -3.38 63.59
N THR A 245 19.92 -3.66 63.57
CA THR A 245 18.95 -3.30 64.62
C THR A 245 18.51 -4.56 65.36
#